data_AF-A0A929EVF4-F1
#
_entry.id   AF-A0A929EVF4-F1
#
_cell.length_a   1.000
_cell.length_b   1.000
_cell.length_c   1.000
_cell.angle_alpha   90.00
_cell.angle_beta   90.00
_cell.angle_gamma   90.00
#
_symmetry.space_group_name_H-M   'P 1'
#
loop_
_entity.id
_entity.type
_entity.pdbx_description
1 polymer ?
#
loop_
_entity_poly.entity_id
_entity_poly.type
_entity_poly.pdbx_seq_one_letter_code
_entity_poly.pdbx_strand_id
1 'polypeptide(L)'
;HIMGNNDSLCSYCNLPLTPTKLLYPIGEKNYHLDGFISSQWETLGDLLKRAFMVTIFGYGAPTSDASAIELMKKAWGDVNSRNMEQIEIIDKRDEDDLVETWEPFIHTHHYRVKNNFYDSWIANHPRRTGEAYLNQYIEAMFIENNPLPQNADFEELWDWYDRLQSVEDKSM
;
A
#
# COMPACT_ATOMS: atom_id res chain seq x y z
N HIS A 1 8.49 11.15 25.23
CA HIS A 1 7.13 10.57 25.25
C HIS A 1 6.82 10.06 23.85
N ILE A 2 6.28 8.84 23.74
CA ILE A 2 5.86 8.26 22.46
C ILE A 2 4.55 8.92 22.06
N MET A 3 4.48 9.41 20.83
CA MET A 3 3.27 10.00 20.25
C MET A 3 2.42 8.90 19.60
N GLY A 4 1.11 9.08 19.57
CA GLY A 4 0.19 8.08 19.01
C GLY A 4 -1.16 8.67 18.62
N ASN A 5 -2.06 7.78 18.16
CA ASN A 5 -3.45 8.14 17.92
C ASN A 5 -4.12 8.56 19.23
N ASN A 6 -5.21 9.33 19.11
CA ASN A 6 -6.03 9.67 20.27
C ASN A 6 -6.47 8.40 21.01
N ASP A 7 -6.46 8.49 22.33
CA ASP A 7 -6.88 7.42 23.26
C ASP A 7 -6.07 6.12 23.19
N SER A 8 -4.93 6.12 22.49
CA SER A 8 -4.05 4.96 22.42
C SER A 8 -3.17 4.81 23.67
N LEU A 9 -2.99 3.58 24.12
CA LEU A 9 -2.09 3.22 25.22
C LEU A 9 -0.78 2.64 24.66
N CYS A 10 0.34 2.93 25.33
CA CYS A 10 1.62 2.30 25.01
C CYS A 10 1.58 0.79 25.31
N SER A 11 1.93 -0.05 24.32
CA SER A 11 1.95 -1.51 24.47
C SER A 11 2.95 -2.03 25.51
N TYR A 12 3.96 -1.23 25.88
CA TYR A 12 4.99 -1.62 26.85
C TYR A 12 4.69 -1.17 28.27
N CYS A 13 4.21 0.06 28.47
CA CYS A 13 4.02 0.64 29.81
C CYS A 13 2.56 0.94 30.17
N ASN A 14 1.62 0.75 29.24
CA ASN A 14 0.19 0.97 29.40
C ASN A 14 -0.21 2.42 29.80
N LEU A 15 0.69 3.38 29.61
CA LEU A 15 0.41 4.81 29.80
C LEU A 15 -0.18 5.42 28.52
N PRO A 16 -1.03 6.46 28.63
CA PRO A 16 -1.57 7.18 27.47
C PRO A 16 -0.46 7.76 26.58
N LEU A 17 -0.59 7.57 25.27
CA LEU A 17 0.28 8.20 24.28
C LEU A 17 -0.03 9.68 24.15
N THR A 18 0.98 10.47 23.79
CA THR A 18 0.76 11.88 23.49
C THR A 18 0.05 12.00 22.14
N PRO A 19 -1.11 12.70 22.06
CA PRO A 19 -1.83 12.88 20.81
C PRO A 19 -0.97 13.48 19.70
N THR A 20 -1.04 12.87 18.51
CA THR A 20 -0.42 13.41 17.31
C THR A 20 -1.19 14.64 16.78
N LYS A 21 -0.52 15.49 15.99
CA LYS A 21 -1.17 16.64 15.34
C LYS A 21 -1.97 16.16 14.15
N LEU A 22 -3.19 16.69 14.00
CA LEU A 22 -4.05 16.36 12.85
C LEU A 22 -3.58 17.03 11.55
N LEU A 23 -2.97 18.22 11.66
CA LEU A 23 -2.56 19.03 10.53
C LEU A 23 -1.04 19.27 10.57
N TYR A 24 -0.40 19.01 9.43
CA TYR A 24 1.00 19.29 9.21
C TYR A 24 1.19 20.38 8.15
N PRO A 25 2.28 21.16 8.19
CA PRO A 25 2.57 22.16 7.18
C PRO A 25 2.60 21.55 5.78
N ILE A 26 1.89 22.16 4.83
CA ILE A 26 1.77 21.65 3.46
C ILE A 26 2.96 22.10 2.59
N GLY A 27 3.57 23.25 2.91
CA GLY A 27 4.67 23.86 2.13
C GLY A 27 6.05 23.26 2.42
N GLU A 28 6.59 23.49 3.62
CA GLU A 28 7.83 22.85 4.06
C GLU A 28 7.53 21.65 4.96
N LYS A 29 7.44 20.50 4.31
CA LYS A 29 7.18 19.20 4.91
C LYS A 29 8.42 18.70 5.66
N ASN A 30 8.76 19.34 6.78
CA ASN A 30 9.85 18.94 7.67
C ASN A 30 9.46 17.71 8.50
N TYR A 31 9.06 16.63 7.83
CA TYR A 31 8.55 15.39 8.41
C TYR A 31 9.47 14.75 9.45
N HIS A 32 10.78 14.96 9.31
CA HIS A 32 11.80 14.44 10.22
C HIS A 32 11.86 15.16 11.56
N LEU A 33 11.26 16.35 11.69
CA LEU A 33 11.25 17.11 12.94
C LEU A 33 10.13 16.68 13.90
N ASP A 34 9.15 15.92 13.40
CA ASP A 34 8.06 15.38 14.19
C ASP A 34 8.33 13.89 14.49
N GLY A 35 8.45 13.56 15.79
CA GLY A 35 8.79 12.20 16.22
C GLY A 35 7.76 11.16 15.81
N PHE A 36 6.47 11.54 15.71
CA PHE A 36 5.44 10.63 15.23
C PHE A 36 5.61 10.37 13.73
N ILE A 37 5.67 11.43 12.92
CA ILE A 37 5.81 11.28 11.47
C ILE A 37 7.08 10.52 11.10
N SER A 38 8.22 10.82 11.75
CA SER A 38 9.46 10.08 11.53
C SER A 38 9.29 8.58 11.80
N SER A 39 8.60 8.21 12.87
CA SER A 39 8.34 6.79 13.19
C SER A 39 7.43 6.11 12.16
N GLN A 40 6.47 6.83 11.57
CA GLN A 40 5.61 6.30 10.52
C GLN A 40 6.38 6.10 9.21
N TRP A 41 7.30 7.00 8.87
CA TRP A 41 8.20 6.82 7.73
C TRP A 41 9.17 5.66 7.91
N GLU A 42 9.71 5.46 9.11
CA GLU A 42 10.53 4.28 9.43
C GLU A 42 9.71 2.99 9.28
N THR A 43 8.48 2.98 9.80
CA THR A 43 7.57 1.83 9.68
C THR A 43 7.24 1.53 8.22
N LEU A 44 6.86 2.54 7.43
CA LEU A 44 6.63 2.39 6.00
C LEU A 44 7.89 1.86 5.31
N GLY A 45 9.05 2.39 5.66
CA GLY A 45 10.31 1.96 5.07
C GLY A 45 10.60 0.49 5.31
N ASP A 46 10.34 0.00 6.52
CA ASP A 46 10.51 -1.41 6.86
C ASP A 46 9.46 -2.32 6.21
N LEU A 47 8.24 -1.83 5.99
CA LEU A 47 7.22 -2.54 5.21
C LEU A 47 7.63 -2.64 3.74
N LEU A 48 8.09 -1.54 3.12
CA LEU A 48 8.53 -1.52 1.72
C LEU A 48 9.75 -2.43 1.46
N LYS A 49 10.65 -2.59 2.44
CA LYS A 49 11.76 -3.55 2.32
C LYS A 49 11.31 -5.01 2.21
N ARG A 50 10.14 -5.34 2.78
CA ARG A 50 9.60 -6.71 2.85
C ARG A 50 8.41 -6.94 1.93
N ALA A 51 7.90 -5.88 1.32
CA ALA A 51 6.74 -5.93 0.46
C ALA A 51 7.11 -6.64 -0.84
N PHE A 52 6.29 -7.62 -1.20
CA PHE A 52 6.37 -8.30 -2.48
C PHE A 52 5.57 -7.56 -3.57
N MET A 53 4.48 -6.89 -3.20
CA MET A 53 3.65 -6.09 -4.09
C MET A 53 3.31 -4.76 -3.44
N VAL A 54 3.39 -3.68 -4.19
CA VAL A 54 3.01 -2.33 -3.76
C VAL A 54 2.00 -1.75 -4.74
N THR A 55 0.84 -1.34 -4.23
CA THR A 55 -0.20 -0.65 -5.01
C THR A 55 -0.21 0.83 -4.66
N ILE A 56 -0.12 1.68 -5.69
CA ILE A 56 -0.21 3.14 -5.60
C ILE A 56 -1.55 3.55 -6.20
N PHE A 57 -2.45 4.12 -5.39
CA PHE A 57 -3.78 4.51 -5.83
C PHE A 57 -3.96 6.03 -5.82
N GLY A 58 -4.13 6.63 -7.00
CA GLY A 58 -4.47 8.05 -7.19
C GLY A 58 -3.41 9.04 -6.69
N TYR A 59 -2.22 8.57 -6.33
CA TYR A 59 -1.13 9.43 -5.87
C TYR A 59 -0.24 9.82 -7.04
N GLY A 60 -0.17 11.11 -7.32
CA GLY A 60 0.50 11.64 -8.52
C GLY A 60 1.99 11.95 -8.38
N ALA A 61 2.62 11.61 -7.24
CA ALA A 61 4.01 11.98 -6.93
C ALA A 61 4.34 13.45 -7.24
N PRO A 62 3.54 14.44 -6.75
CA PRO A 62 3.72 15.83 -7.13
C PRO A 62 5.10 16.34 -6.70
N THR A 63 5.63 17.34 -7.41
CA THR A 63 6.95 17.94 -7.13
C THR A 63 7.07 18.51 -5.71
N SER A 64 5.95 18.91 -5.09
CA SER A 64 5.89 19.34 -3.68
C SER A 64 6.23 18.23 -2.68
N ASP A 65 6.21 16.97 -3.12
CA ASP A 65 6.39 15.78 -2.29
C ASP A 65 7.69 15.05 -2.60
N ALA A 66 8.67 15.76 -3.17
CA ALA A 66 9.99 15.19 -3.49
C ALA A 66 10.64 14.47 -2.29
N SER A 67 10.46 14.97 -1.06
CA SER A 67 10.98 14.33 0.15
C SER A 67 10.32 12.98 0.45
N ALA A 68 9.01 12.85 0.21
CA ALA A 68 8.28 11.59 0.38
C ALA A 68 8.72 10.56 -0.66
N ILE A 69 8.86 10.99 -1.91
CA ILE A 69 9.33 10.14 -3.01
C ILE A 69 10.75 9.66 -2.76
N GLU A 70 11.67 10.53 -2.35
CA GLU A 70 13.05 10.13 -2.02
C GLU A 70 13.11 9.14 -0.86
N LEU A 71 12.26 9.32 0.15
CA LEU A 71 12.20 8.40 1.29
C LEU A 71 11.65 7.04 0.87
N MET A 72 10.58 7.01 0.07
CA MET A 72 10.04 5.78 -0.49
C MET A 72 11.07 5.07 -1.37
N LYS A 73 11.77 5.78 -2.26
CA LYS A 73 12.85 5.21 -3.10
C LYS A 73 13.96 4.61 -2.25
N LYS A 74 14.42 5.33 -1.23
CA LYS A 74 15.44 4.83 -0.30
C LYS A 74 15.00 3.56 0.42
N ALA A 75 13.74 3.50 0.83
CA ALA A 75 13.16 2.31 1.46
C ALA A 75 13.01 1.14 0.48
N TRP A 76 12.62 1.44 -0.76
CA TRP A 76 12.48 0.46 -1.83
C TRP A 76 13.84 -0.10 -2.26
N GLY A 77 14.91 0.70 -2.24
CA GLY A 77 16.25 0.25 -2.58
C GLY A 77 16.46 0.05 -4.09
N ASP A 78 17.43 -0.77 -4.45
CA ASP A 78 17.78 -1.01 -5.86
C ASP A 78 16.73 -1.91 -6.53
N VAL A 79 16.07 -1.38 -7.56
CA VAL A 79 15.09 -2.12 -8.36
C VAL A 79 15.66 -3.41 -8.96
N ASN A 80 16.96 -3.49 -9.25
CA ASN A 80 17.58 -4.71 -9.77
C ASN A 80 17.67 -5.84 -8.73
N SER A 81 17.49 -5.51 -7.45
CA SER A 81 17.42 -6.47 -6.36
C SER A 81 15.98 -6.93 -6.05
N ARG A 82 14.99 -6.38 -6.78
CA ARG A 82 13.54 -6.62 -6.57
C ARG A 82 12.93 -7.58 -7.59
N ASN A 83 13.67 -8.64 -7.92
CA ASN A 83 13.20 -9.66 -8.86
C ASN A 83 11.87 -10.25 -8.38
N MET A 84 10.91 -10.39 -9.30
CA MET A 84 9.57 -10.90 -9.05
C MET A 84 8.66 -10.02 -8.20
N GLU A 85 9.11 -8.89 -7.65
CA GLU A 85 8.21 -7.94 -6.98
C GLU A 85 7.34 -7.21 -7.99
N GLN A 86 6.16 -6.76 -7.57
CA GLN A 86 5.16 -6.14 -8.46
C GLN A 86 4.80 -4.73 -7.98
N ILE A 87 4.88 -3.75 -8.88
CA ILE A 87 4.25 -2.44 -8.69
C ILE A 87 2.89 -2.43 -9.39
N GLU A 88 1.85 -1.97 -8.71
CA GLU A 88 0.54 -1.70 -9.32
C GLU A 88 0.21 -0.22 -9.17
N ILE A 89 -0.19 0.44 -10.24
CA ILE A 89 -0.55 1.85 -10.26
C ILE A 89 -2.00 1.94 -10.71
N ILE A 90 -2.84 2.53 -9.87
CA ILE A 90 -4.24 2.75 -10.17
C ILE A 90 -4.46 4.26 -10.30
N ASP A 91 -4.56 4.76 -11.53
CA ASP A 91 -4.67 6.19 -11.85
C ASP A 91 -5.37 6.38 -13.21
N LYS A 92 -6.11 7.47 -13.38
CA LYS A 92 -6.82 7.81 -14.63
C LYS A 92 -5.90 8.46 -15.68
N ARG A 93 -4.69 8.86 -15.30
CA ARG A 93 -3.67 9.39 -16.22
C ARG A 93 -3.24 8.32 -17.22
N ASP A 94 -2.55 8.79 -18.25
CA ASP A 94 -1.99 7.93 -19.30
C ASP A 94 -0.91 6.99 -18.73
N GLU A 95 -0.81 5.78 -19.28
CA GLU A 95 0.13 4.77 -18.80
C GLU A 95 1.59 5.20 -18.97
N ASP A 96 1.95 5.84 -20.08
CA ASP A 96 3.34 6.26 -20.32
C ASP A 96 3.79 7.32 -19.31
N ASP A 97 2.92 8.29 -18.99
CA ASP A 97 3.14 9.31 -17.96
C ASP A 97 3.32 8.69 -16.56
N LEU A 98 2.52 7.67 -16.25
CA LEU A 98 2.59 6.97 -14.98
C LEU A 98 3.86 6.13 -14.87
N VAL A 99 4.25 5.43 -15.93
CA VAL A 99 5.48 4.66 -15.98
C VAL A 99 6.68 5.58 -15.83
N GLU A 100 6.71 6.73 -16.50
CA GLU A 100 7.78 7.72 -16.32
C GLU A 100 7.85 8.22 -14.86
N THR A 101 6.70 8.52 -14.26
CA THR A 101 6.60 8.99 -12.88
C THR A 101 7.15 7.96 -11.88
N TRP A 102 6.84 6.68 -12.11
CA TRP A 102 7.09 5.58 -11.17
C TRP A 102 8.26 4.67 -11.55
N GLU A 103 8.95 4.95 -12.65
CA GLU A 103 10.12 4.20 -13.15
C GLU A 103 11.13 3.83 -12.06
N PRO A 104 11.47 4.72 -11.09
CA PRO A 104 12.44 4.40 -10.05
C PRO A 104 12.04 3.27 -9.09
N PHE A 105 10.79 2.81 -9.15
CA PHE A 105 10.27 1.70 -8.36
C PHE A 105 10.05 0.43 -9.20
N ILE A 106 10.06 0.53 -10.52
CA ILE A 106 9.68 -0.53 -11.43
C ILE A 106 10.91 -1.35 -11.80
N HIS A 107 10.89 -2.64 -11.46
CA HIS A 107 11.88 -3.58 -11.98
C HIS A 107 11.48 -4.04 -13.38
N THR A 108 12.23 -3.64 -14.42
CA THR A 108 12.04 -4.04 -15.82
C THR A 108 10.59 -3.87 -16.32
N HIS A 109 9.82 -4.95 -16.38
CA HIS A 109 8.43 -4.99 -16.83
C HIS A 109 7.46 -5.41 -15.71
N HIS A 110 7.90 -5.37 -14.45
CA HIS A 110 7.12 -5.81 -13.28
C HIS A 110 6.24 -4.69 -12.74
N TYR A 111 5.40 -4.15 -13.62
CA TYR A 111 4.40 -3.16 -13.25
C TYR A 111 3.05 -3.47 -13.90
N ARG A 112 2.01 -2.82 -13.40
CA ARG A 112 0.67 -2.89 -13.99
C ARG A 112 -0.01 -1.56 -13.75
N VAL A 113 -0.56 -0.97 -14.80
CA VAL A 113 -1.38 0.23 -14.71
C VAL A 113 -2.85 -0.11 -14.89
N LYS A 114 -3.71 0.47 -14.06
CA LYS A 114 -5.18 0.37 -14.15
C LYS A 114 -5.82 1.74 -13.99
N ASN A 115 -6.81 2.01 -14.83
CA ASN A 115 -7.60 3.25 -14.76
C ASN A 115 -8.83 3.14 -13.84
N ASN A 116 -9.11 1.94 -13.33
CA ASN A 116 -10.24 1.64 -12.46
C ASN A 116 -9.79 0.74 -11.31
N PHE A 117 -10.20 1.10 -10.09
CA PHE A 117 -9.96 0.31 -8.89
C PHE A 117 -10.48 -1.12 -9.01
N TYR A 118 -11.64 -1.34 -9.63
CA TYR A 118 -12.23 -2.68 -9.74
C TYR A 118 -11.46 -3.63 -10.66
N ASP A 119 -10.50 -3.13 -11.44
CA ASP A 119 -9.61 -3.94 -12.28
C ASP A 119 -8.28 -4.28 -11.59
N SER A 120 -8.10 -3.85 -10.34
CA SER A 120 -6.91 -4.08 -9.53
C SER A 120 -6.84 -5.49 -8.94
N TRP A 121 -5.65 -5.88 -8.51
CA TRP A 121 -5.44 -7.12 -7.77
C TRP A 121 -6.29 -7.21 -6.51
N ILE A 122 -6.27 -6.17 -5.66
CA ILE A 122 -6.98 -6.21 -4.37
C ILE A 122 -8.50 -6.25 -4.54
N ALA A 123 -9.03 -5.65 -5.61
CA ALA A 123 -10.45 -5.71 -5.90
C ALA A 123 -10.89 -7.06 -6.50
N ASN A 124 -10.02 -7.74 -7.25
CA ASN A 124 -10.36 -9.05 -7.84
C ASN A 124 -10.01 -10.25 -6.95
N HIS A 125 -9.10 -10.07 -6.00
CA HIS A 125 -8.63 -11.13 -5.11
C HIS A 125 -8.48 -10.61 -3.66
N PRO A 126 -9.55 -10.10 -3.04
CA PRO A 126 -9.50 -9.61 -1.66
C PRO A 126 -8.97 -10.70 -0.72
N ARG A 127 -7.97 -10.34 0.10
CA ARG A 127 -7.21 -11.25 1.00
C ARG A 127 -6.39 -12.36 0.33
N ARG A 128 -6.41 -12.48 -1.00
CA ARG A 128 -5.77 -13.56 -1.77
C ARG A 128 -4.87 -13.04 -2.90
N THR A 129 -4.58 -11.74 -2.95
CA THR A 129 -3.72 -11.11 -3.98
C THR A 129 -2.37 -11.81 -4.17
N GLY A 130 -1.67 -12.14 -3.08
CA GLY A 130 -0.37 -12.81 -3.16
C GLY A 130 -0.48 -14.22 -3.75
N GLU A 131 -1.48 -14.99 -3.33
CA GLU A 131 -1.76 -16.32 -3.88
C GLU A 131 -2.14 -16.24 -5.36
N ALA A 132 -2.97 -15.26 -5.73
CA ALA A 132 -3.36 -15.04 -7.11
C ALA A 132 -2.16 -14.73 -8.02
N TYR A 133 -1.23 -13.87 -7.54
CA TYR A 133 0.01 -13.60 -8.23
C TYR A 133 0.88 -14.85 -8.38
N LEU A 134 1.12 -15.59 -7.28
CA LEU A 134 1.97 -16.78 -7.30
C LEU A 134 1.39 -17.85 -8.23
N ASN A 135 0.08 -18.11 -8.13
CA ASN A 135 -0.61 -19.04 -9.01
C ASN A 135 -0.42 -18.67 -10.48
N GLN A 136 -0.64 -17.40 -10.83
CA GLN A 136 -0.55 -16.95 -12.22
C GLN A 136 0.88 -16.96 -12.78
N TYR A 137 1.85 -16.41 -12.05
CA TYR A 137 3.19 -16.13 -12.60
C TYR A 137 4.26 -17.15 -12.23
N ILE A 138 4.04 -17.96 -11.19
CA ILE A 138 4.99 -19.00 -10.75
C ILE A 138 4.46 -20.37 -11.12
N GLU A 139 3.23 -20.68 -10.72
CA GLU A 139 2.67 -22.03 -10.83
C GLU A 139 1.95 -22.28 -12.17
N ALA A 140 1.75 -21.23 -12.98
CA ALA A 140 0.95 -21.27 -14.20
C ALA A 140 -0.48 -21.83 -13.99
N MET A 141 -1.06 -21.59 -12.82
CA MET A 141 -2.43 -21.92 -12.46
C MET A 141 -3.31 -20.67 -12.52
N PHE A 142 -4.15 -20.57 -13.55
CA PHE A 142 -5.09 -19.47 -13.66
C PHE A 142 -6.27 -19.70 -12.72
N ILE A 143 -6.43 -18.82 -11.73
CA ILE A 143 -7.56 -18.85 -10.80
C ILE A 143 -8.67 -17.91 -11.27
N GLU A 144 -9.91 -18.21 -10.90
CA GLU A 144 -11.04 -17.32 -11.15
C GLU A 144 -10.98 -16.10 -10.23
N ASN A 145 -11.43 -14.95 -10.73
CA ASN A 145 -11.55 -13.74 -9.94
C ASN A 145 -12.70 -13.87 -8.93
N ASN A 146 -12.52 -13.25 -7.76
CA ASN A 146 -13.55 -13.07 -6.75
C ASN A 146 -13.77 -11.57 -6.51
N PRO A 147 -14.39 -10.86 -7.49
CA PRO A 147 -14.41 -9.41 -7.50
C PRO A 147 -15.25 -8.81 -6.39
N LEU A 148 -14.83 -7.65 -5.88
CA LEU A 148 -15.65 -6.83 -4.99
C LEU A 148 -16.94 -6.40 -5.70
N PRO A 149 -18.07 -6.37 -4.98
CA PRO A 149 -19.31 -5.84 -5.54
C PRO A 149 -19.18 -4.34 -5.84
N GLN A 150 -19.59 -3.92 -7.04
CA GLN A 150 -19.41 -2.53 -7.50
C GLN A 150 -20.48 -1.57 -6.98
N ASN A 151 -21.67 -2.06 -6.71
CA ASN A 151 -22.84 -1.25 -6.31
C ASN A 151 -23.28 -1.57 -4.88
N ALA A 152 -22.36 -2.03 -4.04
CA ALA A 152 -22.66 -2.38 -2.66
C ALA A 152 -22.58 -1.15 -1.74
N ASP A 153 -23.48 -1.09 -0.77
CA ASP A 153 -23.32 -0.18 0.37
C ASP A 153 -22.30 -0.73 1.40
N PHE A 154 -22.08 0.00 2.49
CA PHE A 154 -21.10 -0.41 3.49
C PHE A 154 -21.49 -1.69 4.26
N GLU A 155 -22.78 -1.95 4.46
CA GLU A 155 -23.26 -3.15 5.14
C GLU A 155 -23.02 -4.37 4.23
N GLU A 156 -23.41 -4.26 2.96
CA GLU A 156 -23.17 -5.29 1.94
C GLU A 156 -21.67 -5.57 1.72
N LEU A 157 -20.83 -4.53 1.74
CA LEU A 157 -19.37 -4.70 1.68
C LEU A 157 -18.84 -5.41 2.93
N TRP A 158 -19.33 -5.08 4.12
CA TRP A 158 -18.94 -5.76 5.34
C TRP A 158 -19.31 -7.24 5.31
N ASP A 159 -20.55 -7.56 4.92
CA ASP A 159 -21.01 -8.93 4.77
C ASP A 159 -20.17 -9.70 3.74
N TRP A 160 -19.77 -9.04 2.64
CA TRP A 160 -18.88 -9.64 1.66
C TRP A 160 -17.52 -10.02 2.25
N TYR A 161 -16.88 -9.11 3.00
CA TYR A 161 -15.58 -9.38 3.62
C TYR A 161 -15.66 -10.38 4.77
N ASP A 162 -16.73 -10.36 5.57
CA ASP A 162 -16.93 -11.28 6.70
C ASP A 162 -16.98 -12.75 6.24
N ARG A 163 -17.59 -13.00 5.07
CA ARG A 163 -17.57 -14.33 4.45
C ARG A 163 -16.16 -14.82 4.12
N LEU A 164 -15.24 -13.93 3.76
CA LEU A 164 -13.84 -14.30 3.48
C LEU A 164 -13.09 -14.52 4.79
N GLN A 165 -13.27 -13.63 5.77
CA GLN A 165 -12.60 -13.71 7.07
C GLN A 165 -13.02 -14.96 7.85
N SER A 166 -14.32 -15.27 7.90
CA SER A 166 -14.85 -16.43 8.63
C SER A 166 -14.35 -17.78 8.13
N VAL A 167 -13.91 -17.88 6.87
CA VAL A 167 -13.26 -19.08 6.34
C VAL A 167 -11.83 -19.19 6.85
N GLU A 168 -11.11 -18.07 6.92
CA GLU A 168 -9.74 -18.02 7.41
C GLU A 168 -9.67 -18.29 8.92
N ASP A 169 -10.58 -17.71 9.69
CA ASP A 169 -10.67 -17.93 11.14
C ASP A 169 -10.95 -19.40 11.50
N LYS A 170 -11.62 -20.15 10.62
CA LYS A 170 -11.85 -21.61 10.80
C LYS A 170 -10.66 -22.48 10.40
N SER A 171 -9.73 -21.92 9.63
CA SER A 171 -8.53 -22.61 9.17
C SER A 171 -7.32 -22.45 10.10
N MET A 172 -7.45 -21.60 11.12
CA MET A 172 -6.50 -21.40 12.22
C MET A 172 -6.87 -22.24 13.44
#